data_AF-A0AAW6SXW3-F1
#
_entry.id   AF-A0AAW6SXW3-F1
#
_cell.length_a   1.000
_cell.length_b   1.000
_cell.length_c   1.000
_cell.angle_alpha   90.00
_cell.angle_beta   90.00
_cell.angle_gamma   90.00
#
_symmetry.space_group_name_H-M   'P 1'
#
loop_
_entity.id
_entity.type
_entity.pdbx_description
1 polymer ?
#
loop_
_entity_poly.entity_id
_entity_poly.type
_entity_poly.pdbx_seq_one_letter_code
_entity_poly.pdbx_strand_id
1 'polypeptide(L)'
;MRSEELKEQIDKYISTETVFTEKDRAQVYQKIQWNKKPSKKIRLLPAFTILLLISFGAISFSLMNHESPRVAREEKKKPPVIKEEFTLSNEENNAYQLFLKDLNEVHLKDLSPISIAKLYVKAEIDQQYDAVYALYTDRKEHIQWTKEEDRAIPEEDRGTKETLIKKFKNIGKGTFIQTSDDQGYISFQGQDGELGFQMIKDDDGIWNVAFQPIQ
;
A
#
# COMPACT_ATOMS: atom_id res chain seq x y z
N MET A 1 -9.61 42.76 -42.03
CA MET A 1 -10.81 42.76 -41.14
C MET A 1 -11.13 41.38 -40.58
N ARG A 2 -11.21 40.30 -41.37
CA ARG A 2 -11.70 38.99 -40.89
C ARG A 2 -10.77 38.21 -39.94
N SER A 3 -9.47 38.47 -39.93
CA SER A 3 -8.50 37.73 -39.09
C SER A 3 -8.37 38.26 -37.67
N GLU A 4 -8.69 39.54 -37.44
CA GLU A 4 -8.63 40.19 -36.13
C GLU A 4 -9.82 39.75 -35.28
N GLU A 5 -11.02 39.73 -35.86
CA GLU A 5 -12.25 39.23 -35.21
C GLU A 5 -12.14 37.75 -34.82
N LEU A 6 -11.45 36.94 -35.63
CA LEU A 6 -11.22 35.52 -35.33
C LEU A 6 -10.26 35.33 -34.16
N LYS A 7 -9.23 36.17 -34.03
CA LYS A 7 -8.33 36.15 -32.88
C LYS A 7 -9.04 36.59 -31.61
N GLU A 8 -9.84 37.65 -31.69
CA GLU A 8 -10.60 38.15 -30.54
C GLU A 8 -11.64 37.13 -30.04
N GLN A 9 -12.27 36.38 -30.95
CA GLN A 9 -13.16 35.27 -30.60
C GLN A 9 -12.43 34.10 -29.94
N ILE A 10 -11.22 33.76 -30.42
CA ILE A 10 -10.39 32.70 -29.84
C ILE A 10 -9.90 33.10 -28.45
N ASP A 11 -9.38 34.32 -28.29
CA ASP A 11 -8.89 34.82 -27.00
C ASP A 11 -10.02 34.93 -25.98
N LYS A 12 -11.22 35.34 -26.41
CA LYS A 12 -12.42 35.29 -25.57
C LYS A 12 -12.74 33.86 -25.14
N TYR A 13 -12.69 32.89 -26.05
CA TYR A 13 -13.00 31.48 -25.77
C TYR A 13 -11.98 30.85 -24.82
N ILE A 14 -10.69 31.16 -24.99
CA ILE A 14 -9.59 30.73 -24.11
C ILE A 14 -9.71 31.39 -22.74
N SER A 15 -10.08 32.67 -22.66
CA SER A 15 -10.29 33.36 -21.37
C SER A 15 -11.50 32.85 -20.57
N THR A 16 -12.43 32.16 -21.25
CA THR A 16 -13.62 31.54 -20.65
C THR A 16 -13.44 30.08 -20.30
N GLU A 17 -12.22 29.52 -20.30
CA GLU A 17 -11.99 28.26 -19.60
C GLU A 17 -12.36 28.46 -18.14
N THR A 18 -13.56 28.00 -17.81
CA THR A 18 -14.00 27.70 -16.46
C THR A 18 -13.03 26.67 -15.91
N VAL A 19 -11.93 27.16 -15.35
CA VAL A 19 -10.96 26.36 -14.61
C VAL A 19 -11.76 25.60 -13.58
N PHE A 20 -11.75 24.27 -13.71
CA PHE A 20 -12.45 23.36 -12.82
C PHE A 20 -12.02 23.67 -11.39
N THR A 21 -12.90 24.37 -10.65
CA THR A 21 -12.52 25.02 -9.40
C THR A 21 -12.28 23.97 -8.33
N GLU A 22 -11.57 24.32 -7.25
CA GLU A 22 -11.43 23.41 -6.10
C GLU A 22 -12.80 22.96 -5.56
N LYS A 23 -13.81 23.82 -5.67
CA LYS A 23 -15.19 23.49 -5.30
C LYS A 23 -15.83 22.46 -6.24
N ASP A 24 -15.51 22.49 -7.53
CA ASP A 24 -15.97 21.51 -8.51
C ASP A 24 -15.25 20.16 -8.33
N ARG A 25 -13.95 20.20 -8.01
CA ARG A 25 -13.16 19.02 -7.62
C ARG A 25 -13.74 18.36 -6.37
N ALA A 26 -13.97 19.13 -5.31
CA ALA A 26 -14.55 18.62 -4.06
C ALA A 26 -15.94 18.00 -4.27
N GLN A 27 -16.78 18.58 -5.14
CA GLN A 27 -18.09 18.02 -5.48
C GLN A 27 -17.98 16.70 -6.26
N VAL A 28 -17.01 16.57 -7.17
CA VAL A 28 -16.76 15.32 -7.88
C VAL A 28 -16.24 14.25 -6.93
N TYR A 29 -15.29 14.58 -6.04
CA TYR A 29 -14.81 13.64 -5.02
C TYR A 29 -15.94 13.16 -4.10
N GLN A 30 -16.83 14.05 -3.65
CA GLN A 30 -17.98 13.64 -2.83
C GLN A 30 -18.95 12.72 -3.59
N LYS A 31 -19.21 12.98 -4.88
CA LYS A 31 -20.07 12.10 -5.71
C LYS A 31 -19.48 10.71 -5.89
N ILE A 32 -18.15 10.61 -6.07
CA ILE A 32 -17.46 9.32 -6.20
C ILE A 32 -17.53 8.51 -4.89
N GLN A 33 -17.34 9.16 -3.75
CA GLN A 33 -17.45 8.53 -2.43
C GLN A 33 -18.89 8.12 -2.09
N TRP A 34 -19.89 8.91 -2.48
CA TRP A 34 -21.32 8.60 -2.24
C TRP A 34 -21.79 7.34 -2.99
N ASN A 35 -21.26 7.09 -4.20
CA ASN A 35 -21.57 5.90 -4.98
C ASN A 35 -20.84 4.62 -4.52
N LYS A 36 -19.93 4.71 -3.54
CA LYS A 36 -19.22 3.57 -2.93
C LYS A 36 -19.84 3.08 -1.61
N LYS A 37 -21.06 3.52 -1.25
CA LYS A 37 -21.76 2.92 -0.08
C LYS A 37 -22.22 1.49 -0.41
N PRO A 38 -21.78 0.46 0.32
CA PRO A 38 -22.25 -0.90 0.11
C PRO A 38 -23.75 -0.98 0.47
N SER A 39 -24.56 -1.54 -0.44
CA SER A 39 -25.96 -1.83 -0.15
C SER A 39 -26.03 -2.84 1.00
N LYS A 40 -26.74 -2.48 2.07
CA LYS A 40 -27.00 -3.36 3.20
C LYS A 40 -27.79 -4.56 2.71
N LYS A 41 -27.13 -5.70 2.45
CA LYS A 41 -27.81 -6.98 2.34
C LYS A 41 -28.12 -7.51 3.73
N ILE A 42 -29.41 -7.69 3.94
CA ILE A 42 -30.11 -8.12 5.14
C ILE A 42 -29.65 -9.51 5.57
N ARG A 43 -29.36 -9.69 6.86
CA ARG A 43 -29.15 -11.01 7.50
C ARG A 43 -30.48 -11.76 7.55
N LEU A 44 -30.51 -12.99 7.06
CA LEU A 44 -31.56 -13.98 7.32
C LEU A 44 -30.88 -15.26 7.81
N LEU A 45 -31.04 -15.55 9.11
CA LEU A 45 -30.77 -16.87 9.69
C LEU A 45 -31.92 -17.82 9.32
N PRO A 46 -31.64 -19.12 9.14
CA PRO A 46 -32.60 -20.15 9.52
C PRO A 46 -32.05 -21.02 10.66
N ALA A 47 -32.94 -21.28 11.62
CA ALA A 47 -32.75 -22.20 12.73
C ALA A 47 -33.07 -23.65 12.34
N PHE A 48 -32.58 -24.60 13.15
CA PHE A 48 -32.84 -26.06 13.20
C PHE A 48 -32.23 -26.87 12.04
N THR A 49 -31.67 -28.07 12.19
CA THR A 49 -31.51 -29.11 13.23
C THR A 49 -30.34 -30.00 12.75
N ILE A 50 -29.64 -30.76 13.60
CA ILE A 50 -29.79 -32.23 13.66
C ILE A 50 -29.04 -32.74 14.90
N LEU A 51 -29.82 -33.48 15.68
CA LEU A 51 -29.46 -34.30 16.83
C LEU A 51 -28.91 -35.65 16.33
N LEU A 52 -27.80 -36.14 16.88
CA LEU A 52 -27.49 -37.58 16.85
C LEU A 52 -26.71 -37.97 18.13
N LEU A 53 -27.49 -38.43 19.11
CA LEU A 53 -27.07 -39.29 20.21
C LEU A 53 -26.89 -40.72 19.68
N ILE A 54 -25.92 -41.48 20.19
CA ILE A 54 -26.08 -42.87 20.67
C ILE A 54 -24.76 -43.43 21.24
N SER A 55 -24.80 -43.75 22.55
CA SER A 55 -24.12 -44.83 23.30
C SER A 55 -22.59 -44.88 23.37
N PHE A 56 -21.93 -45.22 24.49
CA PHE A 56 -22.22 -46.29 25.45
C PHE A 56 -21.94 -45.87 26.89
N GLY A 57 -22.76 -46.41 27.80
CA GLY A 57 -22.62 -46.26 29.23
C GLY A 57 -21.68 -47.28 29.88
N ALA A 58 -21.07 -46.79 30.96
CA ALA A 58 -20.95 -47.42 32.27
C ALA A 58 -19.75 -48.33 32.62
N ILE A 59 -19.28 -48.07 33.86
CA ILE A 59 -18.62 -48.94 34.85
C ILE A 59 -17.09 -48.91 34.92
N SER A 60 -16.56 -48.15 35.89
CA SER A 60 -15.75 -48.62 37.06
C SER A 60 -15.17 -47.39 37.80
N PHE A 61 -15.53 -47.10 39.05
CA PHE A 61 -15.05 -47.67 40.33
C PHE A 61 -13.86 -46.90 40.94
N SER A 62 -14.01 -46.54 42.22
CA SER A 62 -13.02 -46.15 43.25
C SER A 62 -12.43 -44.73 43.34
N LEU A 63 -12.92 -44.04 44.40
CA LEU A 63 -12.17 -43.51 45.55
C LEU A 63 -10.63 -43.56 45.50
N MET A 64 -9.97 -42.40 45.69
CA MET A 64 -9.06 -42.15 46.81
C MET A 64 -8.58 -40.68 46.86
N ASN A 65 -8.57 -40.14 48.07
CA ASN A 65 -8.01 -38.85 48.46
C ASN A 65 -6.47 -38.85 48.39
N HIS A 66 -5.94 -37.62 48.32
CA HIS A 66 -4.67 -37.15 48.90
C HIS A 66 -3.42 -37.13 48.00
N GLU A 67 -3.22 -36.02 47.27
CA GLU A 67 -2.01 -35.17 47.30
C GLU A 67 -2.11 -34.02 46.28
N SER A 68 -1.81 -32.79 46.69
CA SER A 68 -1.46 -31.66 45.82
C SER A 68 0.03 -31.34 46.03
N PRO A 69 0.74 -30.63 45.13
CA PRO A 69 0.54 -30.46 43.68
C PRO A 69 1.86 -30.73 42.90
N ARG A 70 1.78 -31.15 41.63
CA ARG A 70 2.88 -30.90 40.68
C ARG A 70 2.36 -30.02 39.55
N VAL A 71 2.92 -28.82 39.53
CA VAL A 71 2.73 -27.75 38.57
C VAL A 71 2.95 -28.29 37.15
N ALA A 72 1.86 -28.53 36.41
CA ALA A 72 1.91 -28.63 34.97
C ALA A 72 1.99 -27.21 34.40
N ARG A 73 3.22 -26.76 34.14
CA ARG A 73 3.49 -25.52 33.41
C ARG A 73 2.94 -25.68 32.01
N GLU A 74 1.80 -25.04 31.73
CA GLU A 74 1.33 -24.85 30.37
C GLU A 74 2.45 -24.20 29.55
N GLU A 75 3.02 -24.93 28.62
CA GLU A 75 3.86 -24.35 27.57
C GLU A 75 2.97 -23.44 26.73
N LYS A 76 2.98 -22.15 27.04
CA LYS A 76 2.51 -21.10 26.15
C LYS A 76 3.21 -21.29 24.81
N LYS A 77 2.49 -21.84 23.81
CA LYS A 77 2.93 -21.82 22.41
C LYS A 77 3.22 -20.37 22.07
N LYS A 78 4.49 -20.04 21.88
CA LYS A 78 4.91 -18.72 21.39
C LYS A 78 4.15 -18.46 20.09
N PRO A 79 3.57 -17.27 19.89
CA PRO A 79 3.02 -16.91 18.58
C PRO A 79 4.13 -17.12 17.53
N PRO A 80 3.77 -17.58 16.31
CA PRO A 80 4.77 -17.82 15.28
C PRO A 80 5.59 -16.55 15.10
N VAL A 81 6.89 -16.67 15.34
CA VAL A 81 7.85 -15.64 14.96
C VAL A 81 7.73 -15.53 13.45
N ILE A 82 7.07 -14.49 12.96
CA ILE A 82 7.09 -14.11 11.56
C ILE A 82 8.55 -13.81 11.28
N LYS A 83 9.28 -14.76 10.70
CA LYS A 83 10.62 -14.51 10.17
C LYS A 83 10.44 -13.37 9.18
N GLU A 84 11.18 -12.28 9.38
CA GLU A 84 11.13 -11.10 8.52
C GLU A 84 11.49 -11.52 7.09
N GLU A 85 10.49 -11.73 6.24
CA GLU A 85 10.64 -12.19 4.85
C GLU A 85 11.08 -11.08 3.89
N PHE A 86 11.20 -9.84 4.38
CA PHE A 86 11.55 -8.68 3.57
C PHE A 86 12.84 -8.02 4.08
N THR A 87 13.95 -8.26 3.37
CA THR A 87 15.26 -7.72 3.73
C THR A 87 15.88 -6.92 2.57
N LEU A 88 16.55 -5.84 2.95
CA LEU A 88 17.41 -5.08 2.06
C LEU A 88 18.78 -5.74 2.01
N SER A 89 19.41 -5.74 0.84
CA SER A 89 20.83 -6.04 0.69
C SER A 89 21.68 -4.97 1.38
N ASN A 90 22.98 -5.23 1.55
CA ASN A 90 23.88 -4.26 2.19
C ASN A 90 23.95 -2.94 1.41
N GLU A 91 23.94 -3.00 0.08
CA GLU A 91 23.97 -1.81 -0.80
C GLU A 91 22.68 -0.99 -0.65
N GLU A 92 21.52 -1.64 -0.77
CA GLU A 92 20.22 -1.01 -0.59
C GLU A 92 20.08 -0.39 0.81
N ASN A 93 20.51 -1.11 1.85
CA ASN A 93 20.46 -0.60 3.21
C ASN A 93 21.39 0.60 3.40
N ASN A 94 22.60 0.58 2.84
CA ASN A 94 23.52 1.72 2.93
C ASN A 94 22.94 2.97 2.25
N ALA A 95 22.43 2.83 1.03
CA ALA A 95 21.77 3.91 0.30
C ALA A 95 20.55 4.43 1.08
N TYR A 96 19.72 3.53 1.61
CA TYR A 96 18.57 3.89 2.43
C TYR A 96 18.95 4.65 3.70
N GLN A 97 19.97 4.22 4.43
CA GLN A 97 20.43 4.92 5.63
C GLN A 97 21.03 6.30 5.33
N LEU A 98 21.60 6.51 4.14
CA LEU A 98 22.04 7.84 3.70
C LEU A 98 20.85 8.70 3.34
N PHE A 99 19.92 8.18 2.54
CA PHE A 99 18.66 8.82 2.20
C PHE A 99 17.86 9.25 3.44
N LEU A 100 17.76 8.41 4.48
CA LEU A 100 17.00 8.76 5.69
C LEU A 100 17.60 9.92 6.51
N LYS A 101 18.86 10.33 6.26
CA LYS A 101 19.48 11.45 6.98
C LYS A 101 18.99 12.81 6.50
N ASP A 102 18.70 12.94 5.20
CA ASP A 102 18.39 14.21 4.56
C ASP A 102 17.20 14.15 3.58
N LEU A 103 16.65 12.96 3.35
CA LEU A 103 15.59 12.63 2.40
C LEU A 103 15.93 13.03 0.95
N ASN A 104 17.23 12.99 0.61
CA ASN A 104 17.70 13.37 -0.72
C ASN A 104 17.90 12.13 -1.61
N GLU A 105 17.17 12.09 -2.72
CA GLU A 105 17.22 11.00 -3.70
C GLU A 105 18.57 10.82 -4.39
N VAL A 106 19.48 11.79 -4.32
CA VAL A 106 20.85 11.66 -4.86
C VAL A 106 21.58 10.42 -4.33
N HIS A 107 21.23 9.98 -3.11
CA HIS A 107 21.77 8.77 -2.48
C HIS A 107 21.25 7.47 -3.12
N LEU A 108 20.23 7.56 -3.97
CA LEU A 108 19.52 6.45 -4.62
C LEU A 108 19.89 6.30 -6.11
N LYS A 109 20.65 7.23 -6.68
CA LYS A 109 20.92 7.34 -8.13
C LYS A 109 21.46 6.06 -8.80
N ASP A 110 22.21 5.25 -8.06
CA ASP A 110 22.86 4.03 -8.57
C ASP A 110 21.98 2.78 -8.33
N LEU A 111 20.82 2.94 -7.67
CA LEU A 111 19.91 1.85 -7.41
C LEU A 111 19.01 1.53 -8.60
N SER A 112 18.71 0.24 -8.75
CA SER A 112 17.71 -0.21 -9.71
C SER A 112 16.29 0.23 -9.29
N PRO A 113 15.32 0.30 -10.23
CA PRO A 113 13.92 0.56 -9.89
C PRO A 113 13.36 -0.41 -8.83
N ILE A 114 13.75 -1.69 -8.91
CA ILE A 114 13.34 -2.72 -7.94
C ILE A 114 13.89 -2.40 -6.55
N SER A 115 15.14 -1.95 -6.47
CA SER A 115 15.76 -1.57 -5.20
C SER A 115 15.06 -0.37 -4.58
N ILE A 116 14.73 0.66 -5.36
CA ILE A 116 14.00 1.86 -4.87
C ILE A 116 12.59 1.47 -4.41
N ALA A 117 11.88 0.64 -5.16
CA ALA A 117 10.59 0.10 -4.74
C ALA A 117 10.68 -0.69 -3.42
N LYS A 118 11.79 -1.42 -3.19
CA LYS A 118 12.01 -2.09 -1.91
C LYS A 118 12.22 -1.11 -0.75
N LEU A 119 12.91 0.01 -0.99
CA LEU A 119 13.06 1.07 0.01
C LEU A 119 11.72 1.70 0.38
N TYR A 120 10.87 1.95 -0.62
CA TYR A 120 9.50 2.42 -0.41
C TYR A 120 8.69 1.48 0.48
N VAL A 121 8.70 0.17 0.15
CA VAL A 121 8.01 -0.84 0.97
C VAL A 121 8.58 -0.89 2.38
N LYS A 122 9.90 -0.73 2.55
CA LYS A 122 10.53 -0.67 3.88
C LYS A 122 10.07 0.55 4.67
N ALA A 123 10.01 1.72 4.03
CA ALA A 123 9.55 2.96 4.65
C ALA A 123 8.08 2.86 5.10
N GLU A 124 7.21 2.27 4.27
CA GLU A 124 5.82 1.97 4.62
C GLU A 124 5.71 1.03 5.83
N ILE A 125 6.48 -0.07 5.82
CA ILE A 125 6.50 -1.05 6.93
C ILE A 125 7.00 -0.43 8.24
N ASP A 126 7.96 0.50 8.15
CA ASP A 126 8.53 1.21 9.28
C ASP A 126 7.75 2.48 9.65
N GLN A 127 6.66 2.77 8.95
CA GLN A 127 5.82 3.96 9.16
C GLN A 127 6.61 5.29 9.06
N GLN A 128 7.61 5.34 8.18
CA GLN A 128 8.43 6.51 7.92
C GLN A 128 7.79 7.36 6.81
N TYR A 129 6.65 7.99 7.08
CA TYR A 129 5.83 8.63 6.03
C TYR A 129 6.51 9.79 5.32
N ASP A 130 7.38 10.52 6.01
CA ASP A 130 8.19 11.56 5.35
C ASP A 130 9.18 10.95 4.33
N ALA A 131 9.69 9.74 4.59
CA ALA A 131 10.53 8.99 3.65
C ALA A 131 9.71 8.36 2.53
N VAL A 132 8.51 7.84 2.82
CA VAL A 132 7.55 7.35 1.81
C VAL A 132 7.25 8.46 0.80
N TYR A 133 6.88 9.65 1.29
CA TYR A 133 6.58 10.79 0.43
C TYR A 133 7.77 11.23 -0.41
N ALA A 134 8.97 11.28 0.18
CA ALA A 134 10.19 11.65 -0.53
C ALA A 134 10.67 10.61 -1.56
N LEU A 135 10.10 9.40 -1.57
CA LEU A 135 10.35 8.39 -2.60
C LEU A 135 9.35 8.47 -3.77
N TYR A 136 8.29 9.27 -3.65
CA TYR A 136 7.44 9.57 -4.79
C TYR A 136 8.16 10.47 -5.79
N THR A 137 7.74 10.38 -7.05
CA THR A 137 8.21 11.25 -8.13
C THR A 137 7.94 12.73 -7.80
N ASP A 138 8.94 13.58 -8.05
CA ASP A 138 8.79 15.03 -7.93
C ASP A 138 8.40 15.71 -9.26
N ARG A 139 8.24 14.89 -10.30
CA ARG A 139 7.85 15.31 -11.65
C ARG A 139 6.44 15.89 -11.65
N LYS A 140 6.33 17.18 -12.00
CA LYS A 140 5.14 18.01 -11.77
C LYS A 140 3.85 17.44 -12.36
N GLU A 141 3.92 16.80 -13.51
CA GLU A 141 2.79 16.19 -14.21
C GLU A 141 2.30 14.87 -13.57
N HIS A 142 3.10 14.27 -12.68
CA HIS A 142 2.80 13.00 -12.00
C HIS A 142 2.49 13.15 -10.50
N ILE A 143 2.69 14.33 -9.92
CA ILE A 143 2.31 14.61 -8.52
C ILE A 143 0.79 14.57 -8.38
N GLN A 144 0.29 13.77 -7.43
CA GLN A 144 -1.14 13.66 -7.15
C GLN A 144 -1.58 14.38 -5.88
N TRP A 145 -0.72 14.48 -4.86
CA TRP A 145 -1.01 15.17 -3.61
C TRP A 145 0.26 15.77 -3.00
N THR A 146 0.09 16.80 -2.17
CA THR A 146 1.20 17.45 -1.45
C THR A 146 1.63 16.66 -0.22
N LYS A 147 2.75 17.03 0.39
CA LYS A 147 3.24 16.42 1.63
C LYS A 147 2.26 16.62 2.79
N GLU A 148 1.60 17.76 2.86
CA GLU A 148 0.59 18.07 3.86
C GLU A 148 -0.66 17.21 3.67
N GLU A 149 -1.08 16.99 2.43
CA GLU A 149 -2.18 16.08 2.08
C GLU A 149 -1.83 14.63 2.40
N ASP A 150 -0.58 14.19 2.11
CA ASP A 150 -0.10 12.86 2.50
C ASP A 150 -0.21 12.67 4.01
N ARG A 151 0.32 13.61 4.79
CA ARG A 151 0.26 13.57 6.26
C ARG A 151 -1.16 13.56 6.83
N ALA A 152 -2.15 14.03 6.07
CA ALA A 152 -3.55 13.99 6.45
C ALA A 152 -4.22 12.62 6.18
N ILE A 153 -3.56 11.70 5.47
CA ILE A 153 -4.04 10.33 5.26
C ILE A 153 -4.11 9.60 6.61
N PRO A 154 -5.29 9.09 7.02
CA PRO A 154 -5.44 8.31 8.25
C PRO A 154 -4.57 7.06 8.27
N GLU A 155 -4.06 6.70 9.45
CA GLU A 155 -3.24 5.51 9.65
C GLU A 155 -3.95 4.22 9.19
N GLU A 156 -5.26 4.13 9.41
CA GLU A 156 -6.06 2.99 8.95
C GLU A 156 -6.09 2.81 7.41
N ASP A 157 -5.89 3.89 6.66
CA ASP A 157 -5.90 3.88 5.19
C ASP A 157 -4.52 3.55 4.60
N ARG A 158 -3.44 3.59 5.40
CA ARG A 158 -2.07 3.24 4.98
C ARG A 158 -1.81 1.73 4.98
N GLY A 159 -2.70 0.97 5.60
CA GLY A 159 -2.60 -0.49 5.70
C GLY A 159 -1.68 -0.93 6.84
N THR A 160 -1.81 -2.21 7.22
CA THR A 160 -1.01 -2.77 8.31
C THR A 160 0.30 -3.35 7.82
N LYS A 161 1.34 -3.35 8.68
CA LYS A 161 2.63 -4.00 8.42
C LYS A 161 2.49 -5.41 7.86
N GLU A 162 1.60 -6.22 8.43
CA GLU A 162 1.38 -7.60 7.99
C GLU A 162 0.77 -7.68 6.58
N THR A 163 -0.12 -6.75 6.24
CA THR A 163 -0.72 -6.66 4.91
C THR A 163 0.31 -6.21 3.88
N LEU A 164 1.15 -5.23 4.23
CA LEU A 164 2.22 -4.73 3.37
C LEU A 164 3.28 -5.82 3.10
N ILE A 165 3.74 -6.52 4.13
CA ILE A 165 4.71 -7.63 3.97
C ILE A 165 4.14 -8.71 3.04
N LYS A 166 2.88 -9.12 3.24
CA LYS A 166 2.23 -10.13 2.39
C LYS A 166 2.09 -9.66 0.94
N LYS A 167 1.65 -8.42 0.74
CA LYS A 167 1.42 -7.82 -0.58
C LYS A 167 2.72 -7.75 -1.37
N PHE A 168 3.81 -7.34 -0.74
CA PHE A 168 5.07 -7.01 -1.42
C PHE A 168 6.19 -8.06 -1.26
N LYS A 169 5.93 -9.22 -0.64
CA LYS A 169 6.95 -10.26 -0.38
C LYS A 169 7.82 -10.65 -1.58
N ASN A 170 7.28 -10.53 -2.79
CA ASN A 170 7.94 -10.95 -4.03
C ASN A 170 8.43 -9.77 -4.90
N ILE A 171 8.26 -8.52 -4.47
CA ILE A 171 8.62 -7.36 -5.32
C ILE A 171 10.10 -7.37 -5.72
N GLY A 172 10.99 -7.80 -4.81
CA GLY A 172 12.42 -7.96 -5.09
C GLY A 172 12.77 -9.08 -6.07
N LYS A 173 11.82 -9.94 -6.42
CA LYS A 173 11.94 -11.00 -7.45
C LYS A 173 11.19 -10.65 -8.74
N GLY A 174 10.61 -9.46 -8.80
CA GLY A 174 9.88 -8.99 -9.96
C GLY A 174 10.79 -8.65 -11.13
N THR A 175 10.17 -8.30 -12.25
CA THR A 175 10.84 -7.84 -13.46
C THR A 175 10.45 -6.41 -13.74
N PHE A 176 11.44 -5.53 -13.90
CA PHE A 176 11.18 -4.16 -14.34
C PHE A 176 10.95 -4.12 -15.85
N ILE A 177 9.85 -3.50 -16.26
CA ILE A 177 9.42 -3.34 -17.64
C ILE A 177 9.26 -1.85 -17.90
N GLN A 178 10.17 -1.28 -18.69
CA GLN A 178 10.11 0.11 -19.11
C GLN A 178 9.14 0.25 -20.29
N THR A 179 8.18 1.17 -20.20
CA THR A 179 7.10 1.38 -21.19
C THR A 179 7.28 2.65 -22.01
N SER A 180 8.01 3.64 -21.50
CA SER A 180 8.43 4.87 -22.18
C SER A 180 9.82 5.29 -21.69
N ASP A 181 10.34 6.43 -22.14
CA ASP A 181 11.63 6.95 -21.68
C ASP A 181 11.69 7.19 -20.16
N ASP A 182 10.52 7.52 -19.59
CA ASP A 182 10.31 7.98 -18.24
C ASP A 182 9.31 7.17 -17.41
N GLN A 183 8.67 6.14 -17.97
CA GLN A 183 7.71 5.32 -17.24
C GLN A 183 8.05 3.85 -17.37
N GLY A 184 7.76 3.12 -16.29
CA GLY A 184 7.84 1.67 -16.27
C GLY A 184 7.10 1.11 -15.07
N TYR A 185 7.08 -0.21 -14.97
CA TYR A 185 6.53 -0.88 -13.81
C TYR A 185 7.31 -2.14 -13.48
N ILE A 186 7.26 -2.55 -12.21
CA ILE A 186 7.76 -3.83 -11.76
C ILE A 186 6.59 -4.81 -11.78
N SER A 187 6.67 -5.85 -12.61
CA SER A 187 5.72 -6.96 -12.56
C SER A 187 6.17 -7.98 -11.54
N PHE A 188 5.31 -8.36 -10.60
CA PHE A 188 5.63 -9.35 -9.58
C PHE A 188 4.40 -10.13 -9.10
N GLN A 189 4.63 -11.35 -8.61
CA GLN A 189 3.56 -12.20 -8.10
C GLN A 189 3.10 -11.75 -6.70
N GLY A 190 1.91 -11.17 -6.63
CA GLY A 190 1.18 -10.89 -5.39
C GLY A 190 0.45 -12.12 -4.83
N GLN A 191 -0.36 -11.91 -3.79
CA GLN A 191 -1.16 -12.97 -3.17
C GLN A 191 -2.30 -13.47 -4.07
N ASP A 192 -2.97 -12.55 -4.76
CA ASP A 192 -4.19 -12.83 -5.53
C ASP A 192 -3.98 -12.79 -7.06
N GLY A 193 -2.73 -12.62 -7.50
CA GLY A 193 -2.40 -12.50 -8.92
C GLY A 193 -1.09 -11.77 -9.15
N GLU A 194 -0.78 -11.54 -10.42
CA GLU A 194 0.30 -10.64 -10.84
C GLU A 194 -0.10 -9.18 -10.54
N LEU A 195 0.85 -8.41 -10.02
CA LEU A 195 0.68 -6.99 -9.67
C LEU A 195 1.71 -6.16 -10.43
N GLY A 196 1.31 -4.95 -10.81
CA GLY A 196 2.23 -3.92 -11.30
C GLY A 196 2.57 -2.91 -10.20
N PHE A 197 3.86 -2.58 -10.07
CA PHE A 197 4.33 -1.46 -9.26
C PHE A 197 4.87 -0.36 -10.16
N GLN A 198 4.17 0.76 -10.28
CA GLN A 198 4.51 1.85 -11.19
C GLN A 198 5.70 2.67 -10.69
N MET A 199 6.59 2.99 -11.64
CA MET A 199 7.79 3.80 -11.44
C MET A 199 7.83 4.91 -12.51
N ILE A 200 8.24 6.09 -12.11
CA ILE A 200 8.45 7.25 -12.99
C ILE A 200 9.91 7.66 -12.86
N LYS A 201 10.58 7.94 -13.98
CA LYS A 201 11.92 8.50 -13.96
C LYS A 201 11.81 10.01 -13.92
N ASP A 202 12.43 10.62 -12.93
CA ASP A 202 12.49 12.07 -12.76
C ASP A 202 13.52 12.67 -13.73
N ASP A 203 13.52 14.00 -13.86
CA ASP A 203 14.33 14.71 -14.85
C ASP A 203 15.85 14.59 -14.58
N ASP A 204 16.23 14.22 -13.35
CA ASP A 204 17.61 13.95 -12.95
C ASP A 204 18.07 12.52 -13.29
N GLY A 205 17.17 11.69 -13.83
CA GLY A 205 17.42 10.33 -14.27
C GLY A 205 17.22 9.25 -13.21
N ILE A 206 16.80 9.62 -11.99
CA ILE A 206 16.51 8.70 -10.90
C ILE A 206 15.09 8.14 -11.06
N TRP A 207 14.91 6.85 -10.73
CA TRP A 207 13.59 6.21 -10.78
C TRP A 207 12.87 6.36 -9.44
N ASN A 208 11.71 7.00 -9.45
CA ASN A 208 10.90 7.28 -8.27
C ASN A 208 9.57 6.52 -8.35
N VAL A 209 8.91 6.41 -7.22
CA VAL A 209 7.63 5.70 -7.10
C VAL A 209 6.51 6.58 -7.64
N ALA A 210 5.62 6.01 -8.46
CA ALA A 210 4.41 6.74 -8.85
C ALA A 210 3.47 6.89 -7.65
N PHE A 211 2.72 7.99 -7.60
CA PHE A 211 1.61 8.13 -6.65
C PHE A 211 0.57 7.03 -6.92
N GLN A 212 0.17 6.30 -5.87
CA GLN A 212 -0.65 5.09 -5.96
C GLN A 212 -0.04 4.00 -6.86
N PRO A 213 1.12 3.43 -6.48
CA PRO A 213 1.95 2.66 -7.42
C PRO A 213 1.38 1.28 -7.79
N ILE A 214 0.36 0.78 -7.10
CA ILE A 214 -0.17 -0.57 -7.35
C ILE A 214 -1.32 -0.53 -8.35
N GLN A 215 -1.21 -1.36 -9.39
CA GLN A 215 -2.27 -1.65 -10.37
C GLN A 215 -2.81 -3.07 -10.23
#